data_AF-A0A1S3ZX68-F1
#
_entry.id   AF-A0A1S3ZX68-F1
#
_cell.length_a   1.000
_cell.length_b   1.000
_cell.length_c   1.000
_cell.angle_alpha   90.00
_cell.angle_beta   90.00
_cell.angle_gamma   90.00
#
_symmetry.space_group_name_H-M   'P 1'
#
loop_
_entity.id
_entity.type
_entity.pdbx_description
1 polymer ?
#
loop_
_entity_poly.entity_id
_entity_poly.type
_entity_poly.pdbx_seq_one_letter_code
_entity_poly.pdbx_strand_id
1 'polypeptide(L)'
;MSGVWIFDKKGVARLITNPTRESFELMQPTYPGSGTATAPGARPKVLVYLPENQVISSYVDLEKILIELGWSHYNNPIRSDFMQFHKSDDSAHLISLPKDFRNFKSLHMYDIVVKNPSFFEVREPFG
;
A
#
# COMPACT_ATOMS: atom_id res chain seq x y z
N MET A 1 4.70 -19.15 18.57
CA MET A 1 4.66 -20.05 17.41
C MET A 1 3.75 -19.43 16.37
N SER A 2 4.29 -18.78 15.33
CA SER A 2 3.53 -18.20 14.23
C SER A 2 3.97 -18.85 12.92
N GLY A 3 3.02 -19.15 12.03
CA GLY A 3 3.31 -19.75 10.73
C GLY A 3 2.03 -20.09 9.97
N VAL A 4 2.15 -20.27 8.65
CA VAL A 4 1.03 -20.64 7.78
C VAL A 4 1.18 -22.10 7.35
N TRP A 5 0.11 -22.87 7.49
CA TRP A 5 0.04 -24.24 6.99
C TRP A 5 -0.36 -24.23 5.51
N ILE A 6 0.40 -24.94 4.68
CA ILE A 6 0.08 -25.16 3.27
C ILE A 6 -0.17 -26.65 3.07
N PHE A 7 -1.23 -26.95 2.34
CA PHE A 7 -1.59 -28.31 1.92
C PHE A 7 -1.34 -28.44 0.42
N ASP A 8 -0.53 -29.41 0.03
CA ASP A 8 -0.39 -29.75 -1.39
C ASP A 8 -1.56 -30.61 -1.89
N LYS A 9 -1.69 -30.73 -3.22
CA LYS A 9 -2.74 -31.55 -3.86
C LYS A 9 -2.57 -33.05 -3.61
N LYS A 10 -1.45 -33.47 -3.01
CA LYS A 10 -1.14 -34.86 -2.63
C LYS A 10 -1.40 -35.12 -1.14
N GLY A 11 -1.94 -34.14 -0.41
CA GLY A 11 -2.31 -34.25 0.99
C GLY A 11 -1.17 -34.01 1.99
N VAL A 12 -0.02 -33.51 1.55
CA VAL A 12 1.11 -33.20 2.45
C VAL A 12 0.91 -31.80 3.05
N ALA A 13 0.96 -31.72 4.37
CA ALA A 13 0.90 -30.47 5.12
C ALA A 13 2.33 -29.99 5.47
N ARG A 14 2.64 -28.73 5.19
CA ARG A 14 3.90 -28.07 5.60
C ARG A 14 3.62 -26.77 6.34
N LEU A 15 4.31 -26.56 7.46
CA LEU A 15 4.28 -25.32 8.22
C LEU A 15 5.40 -24.38 7.75
N ILE A 16 5.03 -23.20 7.26
CA ILE A 16 5.98 -22.11 6.97
C ILE A 16 6.02 -21.19 8.18
N THR A 17 7.13 -21.19 8.90
CA THR A 17 7.31 -20.48 10.17
C THR A 17 7.55 -18.97 10.01
N ASN A 18 7.96 -18.51 8.83
CA ASN A 18 8.16 -17.09 8.50
C ASN A 18 7.62 -16.80 7.09
N PRO A 19 6.30 -16.60 6.91
CA PRO A 19 5.71 -16.38 5.60
C PRO A 19 6.10 -14.99 5.07
N THR A 20 7.19 -14.92 4.31
CA THR A 20 7.57 -13.75 3.51
C THR A 20 7.14 -13.95 2.05
N ARG A 21 7.03 -12.84 1.30
CA ARG A 21 6.72 -12.85 -0.15
C ARG A 21 7.57 -13.86 -0.94
N GLU A 22 8.84 -13.98 -0.59
CA GLU A 22 9.82 -14.89 -1.21
C GLU A 22 9.56 -16.37 -0.89
N SER A 23 8.93 -16.70 0.24
CA SER A 23 8.60 -18.09 0.62
C SER A 23 7.55 -18.72 -0.30
N PHE A 24 6.78 -17.90 -1.01
CA PHE A 24 5.81 -18.33 -2.02
C PHE A 24 6.37 -18.33 -3.44
N GLU A 25 7.56 -17.72 -3.67
CA GLU A 25 8.19 -17.59 -5.00
C GLU A 25 9.22 -18.70 -5.30
N LEU A 26 9.61 -19.53 -4.32
CA LEU A 26 10.60 -20.61 -4.48
C LEU A 26 10.10 -21.89 -5.19
N MET A 27 9.03 -21.80 -5.97
CA MET A 27 8.71 -22.79 -7.00
C MET A 27 8.55 -22.09 -8.34
N GLN A 28 9.68 -21.77 -8.99
CA GLN A 28 9.71 -21.51 -10.43
C GLN A 28 10.05 -22.81 -11.18
N PRO A 29 9.54 -22.98 -12.41
CA PRO A 29 10.29 -22.47 -13.55
C PRO A 29 9.47 -21.65 -14.57
N THR A 30 10.04 -20.50 -14.95
CA THR A 30 10.24 -20.02 -16.33
C THR A 30 9.06 -19.43 -17.13
N TYR A 31 9.35 -18.27 -17.74
CA TYR A 31 8.74 -17.55 -18.88
C TYR A 31 8.11 -16.16 -18.58
N PRO A 32 8.44 -15.13 -19.40
CA PRO A 32 7.87 -13.79 -19.27
C PRO A 32 6.50 -13.76 -19.98
N GLY A 33 5.45 -13.29 -19.30
CA GLY A 33 4.19 -12.93 -19.94
C GLY A 33 2.92 -13.63 -19.48
N SER A 34 2.88 -14.26 -18.30
CA SER A 34 1.62 -14.76 -17.74
C SER A 34 1.52 -14.36 -16.28
N GLY A 35 0.65 -13.39 -15.99
CA GLY A 35 0.33 -12.95 -14.63
C GLY A 35 -0.16 -14.14 -13.82
N THR A 36 0.70 -14.67 -12.96
CA THR A 36 0.34 -15.76 -12.05
C THR A 36 -0.76 -15.25 -11.13
N ALA A 37 -1.91 -15.92 -11.17
CA ALA A 37 -3.05 -15.66 -10.30
C ALA A 37 -2.63 -15.81 -8.83
N THR A 38 -2.19 -14.71 -8.24
CA THR A 38 -2.13 -14.48 -6.81
C THR A 38 -3.54 -14.67 -6.25
N ALA A 39 -3.66 -15.31 -5.08
CA ALA A 39 -4.95 -15.46 -4.41
C ALA A 39 -5.69 -14.11 -4.36
N PRO A 40 -7.03 -14.06 -4.52
CA PRO A 40 -7.79 -12.82 -4.38
C PRO A 40 -7.44 -12.13 -3.06
N GLY A 41 -6.82 -10.95 -3.11
CA GLY A 41 -6.31 -10.22 -1.94
C GLY A 41 -4.78 -10.25 -1.72
N ALA A 42 -4.02 -11.04 -2.48
CA ALA A 42 -2.56 -11.05 -2.46
C ALA A 42 -1.93 -10.09 -3.49
N ARG A 43 -2.74 -9.48 -4.36
CA ARG A 43 -2.27 -8.45 -5.29
C ARG A 43 -1.98 -7.15 -4.51
N PRO A 44 -0.84 -6.49 -4.76
CA PRO A 44 -0.53 -5.23 -4.09
C PRO A 44 -1.51 -4.15 -4.56
N LYS A 45 -2.40 -3.72 -3.67
CA LYS A 45 -3.32 -2.61 -3.96
C LYS A 45 -2.56 -1.34 -4.34
N VAL A 46 -3.15 -0.55 -5.22
CA VAL A 46 -2.60 0.74 -5.68
C VAL A 46 -3.51 1.88 -5.29
N LEU A 47 -2.93 3.03 -4.95
CA LEU A 47 -3.66 4.27 -4.74
C LEU A 47 -3.76 5.02 -6.08
N VAL A 48 -4.97 5.42 -6.46
CA VAL A 48 -5.25 6.10 -7.73
C VAL A 48 -5.81 7.48 -7.44
N TYR A 49 -5.26 8.50 -8.10
CA TYR A 49 -5.82 9.84 -8.16
C TYR A 49 -6.83 9.92 -9.30
N LEU A 50 -8.10 10.18 -8.95
CA LEU A 50 -9.23 10.05 -9.86
C LEU A 50 -9.26 11.09 -10.99
N PRO A 51 -8.99 12.40 -10.76
CA PRO A 51 -9.06 13.42 -11.82
C PRO A 51 -8.16 13.14 -13.03
N GLU A 52 -6.99 12.55 -12.81
CA GLU A 52 -6.04 12.20 -13.89
C GLU A 52 -5.98 10.69 -14.16
N ASN A 53 -6.75 9.88 -13.41
CA ASN A 53 -6.66 8.42 -13.40
C ASN A 53 -5.21 7.90 -13.24
N GLN A 54 -4.42 8.62 -12.43
CA GLN A 54 -2.99 8.35 -12.24
C GLN A 54 -2.76 7.42 -11.05
N VAL A 55 -1.89 6.42 -11.21
CA VAL A 55 -1.43 5.58 -10.09
C VAL A 55 -0.34 6.31 -9.33
N ILE A 56 -0.52 6.47 -8.02
CA ILE A 56 0.47 7.06 -7.13
C ILE A 56 1.58 6.05 -6.86
N SER A 57 2.79 6.37 -7.30
CA SER A 57 3.96 5.49 -7.21
C SER A 57 5.13 6.10 -6.42
N SER A 58 5.03 7.37 -6.03
CA SER A 58 6.03 8.06 -5.24
C SER A 58 5.41 9.06 -4.26
N TYR A 59 6.16 9.45 -3.23
CA TYR A 59 5.73 10.52 -2.33
C TYR A 59 5.75 11.90 -2.98
N VAL A 60 6.61 12.12 -3.98
CA VAL A 60 6.68 13.40 -4.70
C VAL A 60 5.34 13.68 -5.40
N ASP A 61 4.78 12.67 -6.07
CA ASP A 61 3.49 12.78 -6.76
C ASP A 61 2.35 12.97 -5.76
N LEU A 62 2.33 12.15 -4.70
CA LEU A 62 1.30 12.20 -3.67
C LEU A 62 1.28 13.56 -2.95
N GLU A 63 2.46 14.05 -2.58
CA GLU A 63 2.64 15.32 -1.88
C GLU A 63 2.14 16.49 -2.73
N LYS A 64 2.51 16.54 -4.01
CA LYS A 64 2.03 17.57 -4.92
C LYS A 64 0.49 17.62 -4.95
N ILE A 65 -0.14 16.46 -5.13
CA ILE A 65 -1.60 16.37 -5.18
C ILE A 65 -2.23 16.75 -3.83
N LEU A 66 -1.68 16.28 -2.71
CA LEU A 66 -2.18 16.63 -1.39
C LEU A 66 -2.09 18.15 -1.15
N ILE A 67 -1.00 18.81 -1.55
CA ILE A 67 -0.84 20.27 -1.47
C ILE A 67 -1.89 20.98 -2.31
N GLU A 68 -2.13 20.54 -3.55
CA GLU A 68 -3.18 21.10 -4.42
C GLU A 68 -4.59 20.93 -3.83
N LEU A 69 -4.83 19.82 -3.12
CA LEU A 69 -6.05 19.59 -2.35
C LEU A 69 -6.09 20.38 -1.03
N GLY A 70 -5.08 21.20 -0.75
CA GLY A 70 -4.99 22.07 0.43
C GLY A 70 -4.57 21.35 1.70
N TRP A 71 -3.70 20.34 1.59
CA TRP A 71 -2.98 19.78 2.74
C TRP A 71 -1.61 20.42 2.86
N SER A 72 -1.13 20.58 4.09
CA SER A 72 0.17 21.18 4.38
C SER A 72 1.05 20.20 5.15
N HIS A 73 2.37 20.28 5.00
CA HIS A 73 3.31 19.49 5.79
C HIS A 73 3.19 19.83 7.28
N TYR A 74 3.04 18.79 8.09
CA TYR A 74 3.01 18.91 9.54
C TYR A 74 4.33 18.41 10.11
N ASN A 75 5.17 19.34 10.57
CA ASN A 75 6.43 18.99 11.23
C ASN A 75 6.18 18.67 12.70
N ASN A 76 6.16 17.38 13.04
CA ASN A 76 6.04 16.92 14.41
C ASN A 76 7.42 16.55 14.98
N PRO A 77 7.98 17.34 15.91
CA PRO A 77 9.29 17.05 16.48
C PRO A 77 9.33 15.74 17.29
N ILE A 78 8.17 15.22 17.73
CA ILE A 78 8.04 14.00 18.54
C ILE A 78 7.88 12.74 17.66
N ARG A 79 7.42 12.89 16.42
CA ARG A 79 7.17 11.80 15.45
C ARG A 79 8.03 12.00 14.21
N SER A 80 9.34 12.15 14.43
CA SER A 80 10.31 12.38 13.35
C SER A 80 10.49 11.19 12.42
N ASP A 81 9.90 10.03 12.74
CA ASP A 81 9.92 8.82 11.94
C ASP A 81 8.85 8.79 10.83
N PHE A 82 7.86 9.70 10.89
CA PHE A 82 6.78 9.80 9.91
C PHE A 82 6.83 11.11 9.11
N MET A 83 6.26 11.07 7.92
CA MET A 83 5.88 12.24 7.15
C MET A 83 4.39 12.48 7.36
N GLN A 84 4.04 13.66 7.86
CA GLN A 84 2.66 13.97 8.25
C GLN A 84 2.12 15.18 7.49
N PHE A 85 0.82 15.16 7.21
CA PHE A 85 0.11 16.26 6.55
C PHE A 85 -1.14 16.64 7.34
N HIS A 86 -1.37 17.93 7.53
CA HIS A 86 -2.59 18.46 8.14
C HIS A 86 -3.45 19.17 7.10
N LYS A 87 -4.77 19.08 7.23
CA LYS A 87 -5.70 19.69 6.26
C LYS A 87 -5.83 21.21 6.45
N SER A 88 -5.95 21.65 7.69
CA SER A 88 -6.00 23.06 8.07
C SER A 88 -5.74 23.14 9.58
N ASP A 89 -5.42 24.33 10.09
CA ASP A 89 -5.19 24.53 11.52
C ASP A 89 -6.48 24.30 12.35
N ASP A 90 -7.65 24.51 11.74
CA ASP A 90 -8.96 24.30 12.34
C ASP A 90 -9.49 22.85 12.19
N SER A 91 -8.76 21.98 11.49
CA SER A 91 -9.19 20.61 11.23
C SER A 91 -8.32 19.59 11.97
N ALA A 92 -8.97 18.64 12.64
CA ALA A 92 -8.28 17.50 13.26
C ALA A 92 -7.80 16.45 12.23
N HIS A 93 -7.95 16.70 10.92
CA HIS A 93 -7.54 15.76 9.89
C HIS A 93 -6.02 15.78 9.69
N LEU A 94 -5.41 14.65 10.08
CA LEU A 94 -3.99 14.36 9.91
C LEU A 94 -3.81 13.09 9.07
N ILE A 95 -2.95 13.13 8.04
CA ILE A 95 -2.46 11.94 7.33
C ILE A 95 -1.06 11.64 7.86
N SER A 96 -0.76 10.38 8.17
CA SER A 96 0.56 9.95 8.63
C SER A 96 1.11 8.83 7.74
N LEU A 97 2.22 9.12 7.07
CA LEU A 97 2.87 8.24 6.10
C LEU A 97 4.26 7.84 6.62
N PRO A 98 4.74 6.63 6.29
CA PRO A 98 6.14 6.30 6.53
C PRO A 98 7.04 7.17 5.67
N LYS A 99 8.30 7.38 6.08
CA LYS A 99 9.27 8.15 5.30
C LYS A 99 9.71 7.48 3.99
N ASP A 100 9.80 6.15 4.02
CA ASP A 100 10.16 5.35 2.85
C ASP A 100 8.89 4.82 2.19
N PHE A 101 8.72 5.12 0.90
CA PHE A 101 7.58 4.69 0.10
C PHE A 101 7.48 3.16 0.01
N ARG A 102 8.60 2.42 0.21
CA ARG A 102 8.58 0.95 0.29
C ARG A 102 7.75 0.42 1.47
N ASN A 103 7.55 1.24 2.50
CA ASN A 103 6.71 0.94 3.65
C ASN A 103 5.26 1.43 3.47
N PHE A 104 4.95 2.08 2.34
CA PHE A 104 3.59 2.49 2.01
C PHE A 104 2.72 1.24 1.73
N LYS A 105 1.65 1.12 2.51
CA LYS A 105 0.79 -0.06 2.60
C LYS A 105 -0.66 0.36 2.50
N SER A 106 -1.55 -0.61 2.29
CA SER A 106 -2.99 -0.36 2.13
C SER A 106 -3.61 0.42 3.29
N LEU A 107 -3.13 0.26 4.52
CA LEU A 107 -3.58 1.07 5.67
C LEU A 107 -3.42 2.58 5.40
N HIS A 108 -2.25 2.98 4.91
CA HIS A 108 -1.96 4.38 4.59
C HIS A 108 -2.77 4.86 3.38
N MET A 109 -2.97 3.99 2.38
CA MET A 109 -3.81 4.30 1.22
C MET A 109 -5.26 4.57 1.61
N TYR A 110 -5.84 3.71 2.46
CA TYR A 110 -7.23 3.88 2.91
C TYR A 110 -7.40 5.10 3.82
N ASP A 111 -6.40 5.44 4.64
CA ASP A 111 -6.41 6.68 5.42
C ASP A 111 -6.53 7.93 4.53
N ILE A 112 -5.79 7.96 3.41
CA ILE A 112 -5.87 9.03 2.40
C ILE A 112 -7.26 9.05 1.75
N VAL A 113 -7.79 7.90 1.33
CA VAL A 113 -9.12 7.80 0.69
C VAL A 113 -10.23 8.27 1.63
N VAL A 114 -10.22 7.85 2.90
CA VAL A 114 -11.24 8.27 3.87
C VAL A 114 -11.25 9.78 4.08
N LYS A 115 -10.07 10.42 4.02
CA LYS A 115 -9.94 11.88 4.18
C LYS A 115 -10.17 12.66 2.89
N ASN A 116 -10.10 12.01 1.73
CA ASN A 116 -10.22 12.62 0.40
C ASN A 116 -11.05 11.73 -0.55
N PRO A 117 -12.28 11.36 -0.19
CA PRO A 117 -13.01 10.27 -0.86
C PRO A 117 -13.39 10.58 -2.31
N SER A 118 -13.53 11.86 -2.67
CA SER A 118 -13.86 12.29 -4.03
C SER A 118 -12.66 12.28 -4.98
N PHE A 119 -11.43 12.20 -4.46
CA PHE A 119 -10.21 12.38 -5.24
C PHE A 119 -9.36 11.12 -5.35
N PHE A 120 -9.52 10.17 -4.42
CA PHE A 120 -8.70 8.97 -4.38
C PHE A 120 -9.51 7.69 -4.30
N GLU A 121 -8.96 6.64 -4.88
CA GLU A 121 -9.49 5.28 -4.80
C GLU A 121 -8.36 4.27 -4.60
N VAL A 122 -8.62 3.20 -3.85
CA VAL A 122 -7.71 2.05 -3.79
C VAL A 122 -8.20 0.98 -4.75
N ARG A 123 -7.39 0.66 -5.76
CA ARG A 123 -7.71 -0.36 -6.78
C ARG A 123 -6.79 -1.57 -6.68
N GLU A 124 -7.27 -2.68 -7.20
CA GLU A 124 -6.40 -3.81 -7.52
C GLU A 124 -5.63 -3.47 -8.82
N PRO A 125 -4.32 -3.76 -8.90
CA PRO A 125 -3.57 -3.55 -10.12
C PRO A 125 -4.17 -4.44 -11.22
N PHE A 126 -4.42 -3.85 -12.39
CA PHE A 126 -4.87 -4.60 -13.56
C PHE A 126 -3.88 -5.73 -13.84
N GLY A 127 -4.42 -6.96 -13.97
CA GLY A 127 -3.65 -8.18 -14.17
C GLY A 127 -3.30 -8.43 -15.61
#